data_AF-A0A7V5Y6N9-F1
#
_entry.id   AF-A0A7V5Y6N9-F1
#
_cell.length_a   1.000
_cell.length_b   1.000
_cell.length_c   1.000
_cell.angle_alpha   90.00
_cell.angle_beta   90.00
_cell.angle_gamma   90.00
#
_symmetry.space_group_name_H-M   'P 1'
#
loop_
_entity.id
_entity.type
_entity.pdbx_description
1 polymer ?
#
loop_
_entity_poly.entity_id
_entity_poly.type
_entity_poly.pdbx_seq_one_letter_code
_entity_poly.pdbx_strand_id
1 'polypeptide(L)'
;IYPFMFSDGYNWGDHEVVEYMRRLVDYSNLVGYGEIANDLWGQSGGLAPLGQSLTEAFGDDPRVVIVKITAKEDVWPALKRFFSKHPEVATMQ
;
A
#
# COMPACT_ATOMS: atom_id res chain seq x y z
N ILE A 1 10.09 0.52 12.54
CA ILE A 1 10.10 1.53 11.46
C ILE A 1 8.72 1.52 10.77
N TYR A 2 8.24 2.66 10.27
CA TYR A 2 6.93 2.80 9.60
C TYR A 2 7.09 3.44 8.20
N PRO A 3 7.61 2.72 7.19
CA PRO A 3 7.68 3.23 5.82
C PRO A 3 6.31 3.38 5.16
N PHE A 4 6.13 4.50 4.45
CA PHE A 4 4.99 4.75 3.57
C PHE A 4 5.50 5.11 2.17
N MET A 5 5.11 4.31 1.18
CA MET A 5 5.48 4.53 -0.21
C MET A 5 4.24 4.85 -1.03
N PHE A 6 4.34 5.88 -1.87
CA PHE A 6 3.30 6.25 -2.81
C PHE A 6 3.84 6.16 -4.23
N SER A 7 3.07 5.58 -5.15
CA SER A 7 3.43 5.48 -6.57
C SER A 7 2.17 5.43 -7.43
N ASP A 8 2.30 5.59 -8.75
CA ASP A 8 1.19 5.39 -9.70
C ASP A 8 0.92 3.91 -10.02
N GLY A 9 1.67 3.01 -9.38
CA GLY A 9 1.53 1.56 -9.46
C GLY A 9 2.02 0.93 -10.76
N TYR A 10 2.69 1.71 -11.61
CA TYR A 10 3.42 1.16 -12.74
C TYR A 10 4.67 0.44 -12.25
N ASN A 11 4.77 -0.85 -12.59
CA ASN A 11 5.98 -1.64 -12.35
C ASN A 11 6.69 -1.79 -13.70
N TRP A 12 7.87 -1.20 -13.89
CA TRP A 12 8.65 -1.22 -15.14
C TRP A 12 9.21 -2.62 -15.50
N GLY A 13 8.46 -3.69 -15.23
CA GLY A 13 8.88 -5.08 -15.42
C GLY A 13 9.71 -5.66 -14.28
N ASP A 14 10.03 -4.87 -13.25
CA ASP A 14 10.91 -5.31 -12.17
C ASP A 14 10.13 -6.02 -11.05
N HIS A 15 10.30 -7.34 -10.97
CA HIS A 15 9.82 -8.15 -9.83
C HIS A 15 10.60 -7.89 -8.55
N GLU A 16 11.67 -7.08 -8.59
CA GLU A 16 12.54 -6.83 -7.44
C GLU A 16 11.85 -6.06 -6.32
N VAL A 17 10.82 -5.26 -6.60
CA VAL A 17 10.12 -4.47 -5.57
C VAL A 17 9.50 -5.37 -4.51
N VAL A 18 8.94 -6.52 -4.90
CA VAL A 18 8.40 -7.51 -3.94
C VAL A 18 9.51 -8.03 -3.04
N GLU A 19 10.67 -8.37 -3.60
CA GLU A 19 11.83 -8.87 -2.85
C GLU A 19 12.43 -7.81 -1.90
N TYR A 20 12.54 -6.56 -2.35
CA TYR A 20 12.96 -5.46 -1.49
C TYR A 20 11.95 -5.17 -0.39
N MET A 21 10.65 -5.24 -0.70
CA MET A 21 9.60 -5.08 0.29
C MET A 21 9.64 -6.20 1.33
N ARG A 22 9.93 -7.45 0.96
CA ARG A 22 10.15 -8.54 1.94
C ARG A 22 11.24 -8.17 2.93
N ARG A 23 12.40 -7.74 2.44
CA ARG A 23 13.52 -7.31 3.29
C ARG A 23 13.15 -6.11 4.16
N LEU A 24 12.37 -5.16 3.62
CA LEU A 24 11.93 -3.98 4.37
C LEU A 24 10.97 -4.34 5.50
N VAL A 25 10.05 -5.29 5.25
CA VAL A 25 9.07 -5.78 6.23
C VAL A 25 9.77 -6.42 7.44
N ASP A 26 10.90 -7.10 7.25
CA ASP A 26 11.67 -7.74 8.34
C ASP A 26 12.18 -6.73 9.39
N TYR A 27 12.37 -5.47 9.01
CA TYR A 27 12.82 -4.39 9.91
C TYR A 27 11.71 -3.38 10.27
N SER A 28 10.48 -3.61 9.78
CA SER A 28 9.38 -2.67 9.90
C SER A 28 8.28 -3.18 10.82
N ASN A 29 7.66 -2.27 11.56
CA ASN A 29 6.48 -2.57 12.36
C ASN A 29 5.22 -2.56 11.49
N LEU A 30 5.25 -1.78 10.41
CA LEU A 30 4.19 -1.62 9.42
C LEU A 30 4.83 -1.11 8.13
N VAL A 31 4.33 -1.54 6.98
CA VAL A 31 4.63 -0.97 5.67
C VAL A 31 3.33 -0.56 4.99
N GLY A 32 3.23 0.70 4.59
CA GLY A 32 2.10 1.22 3.82
C GLY A 32 2.47 1.46 2.37
N TYR A 33 1.70 0.87 1.44
CA TYR A 33 1.77 1.18 0.03
C TYR A 33 0.48 1.87 -0.42
N GLY A 34 0.61 3.10 -0.91
CA GLY A 34 -0.48 3.91 -1.44
C GLY A 34 -0.36 4.07 -2.95
N GLU A 35 -1.24 3.43 -3.69
CA GLU A 35 -1.33 3.65 -5.13
C GLU A 35 -2.13 4.92 -5.42
N ILE A 36 -1.50 5.89 -6.07
CA ILE A 36 -2.14 7.10 -6.56
C ILE A 36 -2.62 6.81 -7.98
N ALA A 37 -3.92 6.74 -8.16
CA ALA A 37 -4.46 6.42 -9.46
C ALA A 37 -4.11 7.53 -10.48
N ASN A 38 -3.55 7.14 -11.62
CA ASN A 38 -3.34 8.03 -12.76
C ASN A 38 -4.39 7.76 -13.85
N ASP A 39 -4.38 8.52 -14.95
CA ASP A 39 -5.38 8.37 -16.02
C ASP A 39 -5.40 6.98 -16.67
N LEU A 40 -4.30 6.21 -16.62
CA LEU A 40 -4.19 4.87 -17.19
C LEU A 40 -4.88 3.81 -16.31
N TRP A 41 -4.76 3.94 -14.99
CA TRP A 41 -5.24 2.93 -14.02
C TRP A 41 -6.41 3.41 -13.16
N GLY A 42 -6.74 4.69 -13.21
CA GLY A 42 -7.78 5.33 -12.40
C GLY A 42 -9.19 4.97 -12.81
N GLN A 43 -9.38 4.59 -14.08
CA GLN A 43 -10.66 4.06 -14.56
C GLN A 43 -10.85 2.57 -14.22
N SER A 44 -9.78 1.87 -13.82
CA SER A 44 -9.87 0.48 -13.40
C SER A 44 -10.30 0.39 -11.94
N GLY A 45 -11.20 -0.54 -11.61
CA GLY A 45 -11.60 -0.80 -10.22
C GLY A 45 -10.50 -1.47 -9.39
N GLY A 46 -9.47 -2.03 -10.04
CA GLY A 46 -8.38 -2.76 -9.39
C GLY A 46 -7.13 -1.90 -9.19
N LEU A 47 -6.10 -2.49 -8.56
CA LEU A 47 -4.78 -1.88 -8.48
C LEU A 47 -4.04 -1.99 -9.83
N ALA A 48 -3.07 -1.14 -10.07
CA ALA A 48 -2.11 -1.27 -11.16
C ALA A 48 -1.14 -2.46 -10.91
N PRO A 49 -0.33 -2.88 -11.89
CA PRO A 49 0.46 -4.11 -11.81
C PRO A 49 1.35 -4.23 -10.56
N LEU A 50 1.94 -3.13 -10.08
CA LEU A 50 2.72 -3.14 -8.84
C LEU A 50 1.81 -3.45 -7.63
N GLY A 51 0.70 -2.73 -7.49
CA GLY A 51 -0.23 -2.93 -6.37
C GLY A 51 -0.85 -4.33 -6.38
N GLN A 52 -1.11 -4.91 -7.56
CA GLN A 52 -1.53 -6.31 -7.69
C GLN A 52 -0.44 -7.26 -7.16
N SER A 53 0.80 -7.10 -7.62
CA SER A 53 1.94 -7.94 -7.19
C SER A 53 2.18 -7.86 -5.67
N LEU A 54 2.08 -6.67 -5.08
CA LEU A 54 2.20 -6.48 -3.64
C LEU A 54 1.02 -7.11 -2.88
N THR A 55 -0.19 -7.03 -3.44
CA THR A 55 -1.38 -7.65 -2.85
C THR A 55 -1.28 -9.18 -2.86
N GLU A 56 -0.83 -9.75 -3.98
CA GLU A 56 -0.60 -11.20 -4.10
C GLU A 56 0.48 -11.69 -3.12
N ALA A 57 1.56 -10.93 -2.95
CA ALA A 57 2.67 -11.33 -2.09
C ALA A 57 2.41 -11.12 -0.59
N PHE A 58 1.60 -10.13 -0.21
CA PHE A 58 1.49 -9.67 1.18
C PHE A 58 0.06 -9.45 1.68
N GLY A 59 -0.98 -9.83 0.92
CA GLY A 59 -2.39 -9.59 1.29
C GLY A 59 -2.78 -10.15 2.67
N ASP A 60 -2.10 -11.20 3.11
CA ASP A 60 -2.30 -11.85 4.40
C ASP A 60 -1.33 -11.37 5.51
N ASP A 61 -0.30 -10.58 5.20
CA ASP A 61 0.64 -10.07 6.21
C ASP A 61 0.01 -8.89 6.97
N PRO A 62 -0.22 -9.01 8.28
CA PRO A 62 -0.88 -7.96 9.05
C PRO A 62 -0.07 -6.65 9.14
N ARG A 63 1.24 -6.69 8.85
CA ARG A 63 2.14 -5.52 8.85
C ARG A 63 2.10 -4.77 7.53
N VAL A 64 1.50 -5.32 6.48
CA VAL A 64 1.41 -4.66 5.17
C VAL A 64 0.01 -4.10 4.98
N VAL A 65 -0.07 -2.83 4.61
CA VAL A 65 -1.33 -2.18 4.28
C VAL A 65 -1.23 -1.57 2.90
N ILE A 66 -2.14 -1.95 2.03
CA ILE A 66 -2.24 -1.46 0.65
C ILE A 66 -3.54 -0.66 0.52
N VAL A 67 -3.44 0.53 -0.08
CA VAL A 67 -4.57 1.42 -0.34
C VAL A 67 -4.48 1.99 -1.75
N LYS A 68 -5.64 2.28 -2.35
CA LYS A 68 -5.75 3.04 -3.60
C LYS A 68 -6.35 4.41 -3.28
N ILE A 69 -5.79 5.45 -3.88
CA ILE A 69 -6.21 6.85 -3.74
C ILE A 69 -6.56 7.33 -5.14
N THR A 70 -7.84 7.55 -5.41
CA THR A 70 -8.34 7.94 -6.73
C THR A 70 -8.72 9.42 -6.80
N ALA A 71 -9.07 10.00 -5.66
CA ALA A 71 -9.43 11.39 -5.52
C ALA A 71 -8.83 11.99 -4.25
N LYS A 72 -8.88 13.32 -4.13
CA LYS A 72 -8.33 14.04 -2.97
C LYS A 72 -9.03 13.64 -1.67
N GLU A 73 -10.31 13.32 -1.76
CA GLU A 73 -11.18 12.90 -0.66
C GLU A 73 -10.74 11.55 -0.07
N ASP A 74 -10.05 10.72 -0.86
CA ASP A 74 -9.55 9.40 -0.44
C ASP A 74 -8.29 9.49 0.44
N VAL A 75 -7.58 10.62 0.43
CA VAL A 75 -6.29 10.78 1.13
C VAL A 75 -6.44 10.55 2.63
N TRP A 76 -7.40 11.21 3.28
CA TRP A 76 -7.58 11.07 4.71
C TRP A 76 -8.06 9.67 5.13
N PRO A 77 -9.06 9.05 4.47
CA PRO A 77 -9.39 7.64 4.66
C PRO A 77 -8.19 6.70 4.49
N ALA A 78 -7.37 6.88 3.46
CA ALA A 78 -6.20 6.06 3.19
C ALA A 78 -5.16 6.13 4.32
N LEU A 79 -4.84 7.34 4.79
CA LEU A 79 -3.94 7.54 5.92
C LEU A 79 -4.48 6.87 7.19
N LYS A 80 -5.77 7.04 7.51
CA LYS A 80 -6.37 6.35 8.67
C LYS A 80 -6.24 4.83 8.56
N ARG A 81 -6.42 4.27 7.36
CA ARG A 81 -6.30 2.83 7.12
C ARG A 81 -4.88 2.31 7.30
N PHE A 82 -3.86 3.09 6.94
CA PHE A 82 -2.48 2.75 7.26
C PHE A 82 -2.28 2.60 8.77
N PHE A 83 -2.76 3.56 9.55
CA PHE A 83 -2.53 3.56 10.99
C PHE A 83 -3.50 2.66 11.77
N SER A 84 -4.60 2.18 11.18
CA SER A 84 -5.61 1.37 11.88
C SER A 84 -5.09 0.02 12.37
N LYS A 85 -3.96 -0.45 11.85
CA LYS A 85 -3.28 -1.67 12.32
C LYS A 85 -2.43 -1.42 13.58
N HIS A 86 -2.23 -0.17 13.98
CA HIS A 86 -1.53 0.17 15.22
C HIS A 86 -2.48 0.08 16.43
N PRO A 87 -2.07 -0.55 17.54
CA PRO A 87 -2.92 -0.75 18.72
C PRO A 87 -3.58 0.53 19.23
N GLU A 88 -2.87 1.66 19.22
CA GLU A 88 -3.39 2.95 19.70
C GLU A 88 -4.52 3.53 18.83
N VAL A 89 -4.56 3.22 17.53
CA VAL A 89 -5.59 3.71 16.61
C VAL A 89 -6.78 2.76 16.57
N ALA A 90 -6.55 1.46 16.76
CA ALA A 90 -7.60 0.46 16.87
C ALA A 90 -8.52 0.70 18.07
N THR A 91 -8.02 1.31 19.15
CA THR A 91 -8.79 1.64 20.36
C THR A 91 -9.61 2.94 20.27
N MET A 92 -9.51 3.70 19.18
CA MET A 92 -10.23 4.96 18.98
C MET A 92 -11.50 4.83 18.12
N GLN A 93 -11.90 3.61 17.76
CA GLN A 93 -13.15 3.29 17.08
C GLN A 93 -14.22 2.83 18.06
#